data_AF-A0A3S1EW02-F1
#
_entry.id   AF-A0A3S1EW02-F1
#
_cell.length_a   1.000
_cell.length_b   1.000
_cell.length_c   1.000
_cell.angle_alpha   90.00
_cell.angle_beta   90.00
_cell.angle_gamma   90.00
#
_symmetry.space_group_name_H-M   'P 1'
#
loop_
_entity.id
_entity.type
_entity.pdbx_description
1 polymer ?
#
loop_
_entity_poly.entity_id
_entity_poly.type
_entity_poly.pdbx_seq_one_letter_code
_entity_poly.pdbx_strand_id
1 'polypeptide(L)'
;MLAEITTIRRRFARHGTLDGCIDEAFVAMRGLGYEALIYDYTPVPYDLDGSIMIPSMLKLRNIDDDMYDYWCDRGYFRIDPVQLVAAHSSRPFAWNYDDGADTEIRALLNETTEPVARYLRERDLTRGVTIPIHMPRGGYATVTGVRFGAGEDVPRDPGSIAQFGLLAHVFHDAAYAYYNRSALSPRLPALTERERECLRHSAHGLSAKEVARVIGRSVPTVVMHLTAAARKLGARNRTQAVVRAAHFRLLDN
;
A
#
# COMPACT_ATOMS: atom_id res chain seq x y z
N MET A 1 14.38 -15.08 -20.85
CA MET A 1 14.18 -14.16 -19.72
C MET A 1 13.42 -12.87 -20.08
N LEU A 2 14.00 -11.86 -20.74
CA LEU A 2 13.28 -10.57 -21.00
C LEU A 2 12.03 -10.71 -21.90
N ALA A 3 12.10 -11.59 -22.91
CA ALA A 3 10.96 -11.92 -23.77
C ALA A 3 9.83 -12.63 -22.99
N GLU A 4 10.19 -13.47 -22.01
CA GLU A 4 9.22 -14.16 -21.14
C GLU A 4 8.54 -13.17 -20.19
N ILE A 5 9.30 -12.25 -19.57
CA ILE A 5 8.74 -11.17 -18.74
C ILE A 5 7.74 -10.33 -19.53
N THR A 6 8.10 -9.95 -20.77
CA THR A 6 7.21 -9.18 -21.65
C THR A 6 5.92 -9.95 -21.97
N THR A 7 6.03 -11.26 -22.18
CA THR A 7 4.88 -12.14 -22.47
C THR A 7 3.96 -12.26 -21.26
N ILE A 8 4.52 -12.47 -20.06
CA ILE A 8 3.77 -12.52 -18.79
C ILE A 8 3.06 -11.18 -18.55
N ARG A 9 3.76 -10.06 -18.76
CA ARG A 9 3.15 -8.73 -18.61
C ARG A 9 1.96 -8.52 -19.54
N ARG A 10 2.11 -8.89 -20.82
CA ARG A 10 1.00 -8.79 -21.80
C ARG A 10 -0.19 -9.66 -21.40
N ARG A 11 0.05 -10.83 -20.81
CA ARG A 11 -1.02 -11.68 -20.27
C ARG A 11 -1.81 -10.95 -19.18
N PHE A 12 -1.14 -10.37 -18.19
CA PHE A 12 -1.83 -9.62 -17.13
C PHE A 12 -2.59 -8.40 -17.67
N ALA A 13 -2.01 -7.68 -18.64
CA ALA A 13 -2.65 -6.51 -19.23
C ALA A 13 -3.80 -6.82 -20.21
N ARG A 14 -4.11 -8.11 -20.51
CA ARG A 14 -5.01 -8.52 -21.60
C ARG A 14 -6.41 -7.91 -21.50
N HIS A 15 -6.92 -7.73 -20.29
CA HIS A 15 -8.28 -7.27 -20.04
C HIS A 15 -8.42 -5.75 -19.95
N GLY A 16 -7.33 -4.98 -20.07
CA GLY A 16 -7.39 -3.52 -20.16
C GLY A 16 -7.88 -2.80 -18.90
N THR A 17 -7.97 -3.49 -17.77
CA THR A 17 -8.46 -2.94 -16.50
C THR A 17 -7.64 -3.46 -15.32
N LEU A 18 -7.66 -2.72 -14.21
CA LEU A 18 -7.00 -3.13 -12.97
C LEU A 18 -7.57 -4.46 -12.44
N ASP A 19 -8.90 -4.58 -12.34
CA ASP A 19 -9.53 -5.81 -11.85
C ASP A 19 -9.24 -7.00 -12.75
N GLY A 20 -9.23 -6.82 -14.08
CA GLY A 20 -8.82 -7.87 -15.01
C GLY A 20 -7.34 -8.28 -14.88
N CYS A 21 -6.44 -7.35 -14.54
CA CYS A 21 -5.05 -7.69 -14.21
C CYS A 21 -4.97 -8.57 -12.95
N ILE A 22 -5.75 -8.22 -11.93
CA ILE A 22 -5.81 -8.95 -10.65
C ILE A 22 -6.40 -10.34 -10.86
N ASP A 23 -7.43 -10.47 -11.71
CA ASP A 23 -8.06 -11.76 -12.02
C ASP A 23 -7.07 -12.71 -12.72
N GLU A 24 -6.30 -12.22 -13.70
CA GLU A 24 -5.26 -13.01 -14.35
C GLU A 24 -4.12 -13.38 -13.41
N ALA A 25 -3.74 -12.45 -12.51
CA ALA A 25 -2.77 -12.71 -11.45
C ALA A 25 -3.24 -13.81 -10.50
N PHE A 26 -4.52 -13.78 -10.10
CA PHE A 26 -5.13 -14.80 -9.27
C PHE A 26 -5.12 -16.17 -9.98
N VAL A 27 -5.51 -16.23 -11.26
CA VAL A 27 -5.43 -17.48 -12.05
C VAL A 27 -4.00 -18.02 -12.10
N ALA A 28 -2.99 -17.17 -12.32
CA ALA A 28 -1.60 -17.59 -12.33
C ALA A 28 -1.13 -18.13 -10.96
N MET A 29 -1.52 -17.47 -9.86
CA MET A 29 -1.16 -17.87 -8.50
C MET A 29 -1.88 -19.14 -8.04
N ARG A 30 -3.10 -19.40 -8.50
CA ARG A 30 -3.75 -20.71 -8.31
C ARG A 30 -2.96 -21.85 -8.94
N GLY A 31 -2.28 -21.60 -10.06
CA GLY A 31 -1.34 -22.55 -10.65
C GLY A 31 -0.13 -22.88 -9.78
N LEU A 32 0.18 -22.04 -8.78
CA LEU A 32 1.22 -22.26 -7.76
C LEU A 32 0.64 -22.82 -6.45
N GLY A 33 -0.65 -23.13 -6.44
CA GLY A 33 -1.36 -23.68 -5.28
C GLY A 33 -1.74 -22.65 -4.22
N TYR A 34 -1.82 -21.35 -4.54
CA TYR A 34 -2.47 -20.37 -3.66
C TYR A 34 -3.97 -20.33 -3.96
N GLU A 35 -4.80 -20.30 -2.92
CA GLU A 35 -6.25 -20.40 -3.02
C GLU A 35 -6.93 -19.03 -2.97
N ALA A 36 -6.24 -18.03 -2.44
CA ALA A 36 -6.70 -16.64 -2.40
C ALA A 36 -5.57 -15.66 -2.72
N LEU A 37 -5.96 -14.45 -3.15
CA LEU A 37 -5.04 -13.36 -3.46
C LEU A 37 -5.48 -12.07 -2.77
N ILE A 38 -4.54 -11.44 -2.06
CA ILE A 38 -4.67 -10.09 -1.51
C ILE A 38 -3.67 -9.21 -2.24
N TYR A 39 -4.15 -8.10 -2.79
CA TYR A 39 -3.33 -7.06 -3.39
C TYR A 39 -3.65 -5.72 -2.76
N ASP A 40 -2.67 -5.12 -2.10
CA ASP A 40 -2.80 -3.78 -1.51
C ASP A 40 -1.75 -2.82 -2.05
N TYR A 41 -2.10 -1.54 -2.02
CA TYR A 41 -1.20 -0.46 -2.40
C TYR A 41 -1.47 0.80 -1.58
N THR A 42 -0.38 1.45 -1.22
CA THR A 42 -0.36 2.84 -0.73
C THR A 42 0.73 3.63 -1.43
N PRO A 43 0.47 4.90 -1.80
CA PRO A 43 1.51 5.78 -2.34
C PRO A 43 2.60 6.09 -1.31
N VAL A 44 2.32 5.97 -0.01
CA VAL A 44 3.29 6.20 1.07
C VAL A 44 3.07 5.16 2.17
N PRO A 45 4.09 4.36 2.55
CA PRO A 45 3.91 3.26 3.51
C PRO A 45 3.76 3.71 4.96
N TYR A 46 4.31 4.86 5.36
CA TYR A 46 4.28 5.34 6.74
C TYR A 46 3.75 6.76 6.85
N ASP A 47 3.16 7.12 7.99
CA ASP A 47 2.99 8.51 8.36
C ASP A 47 4.28 9.11 8.95
N LEU A 48 4.23 10.38 9.35
CA LEU A 48 5.40 11.07 9.94
C LEU A 48 5.76 10.56 11.34
N ASP A 49 4.86 9.82 11.99
CA ASP A 49 5.07 9.25 13.32
C ASP A 49 5.59 7.79 13.22
N GLY A 50 5.81 7.29 12.00
CA GLY A 50 6.33 5.95 11.74
C GLY A 50 5.27 4.86 11.77
N SER A 51 3.99 5.20 11.89
CA SER A 51 2.91 4.21 11.80
C SER A 51 2.62 3.87 10.34
N ILE A 52 2.36 2.59 10.07
CA ILE A 52 2.00 2.15 8.73
C ILE A 52 0.66 2.80 8.28
N MET A 53 0.61 3.20 7.02
CA MET A 53 -0.56 3.81 6.40
C MET A 53 -1.57 2.75 6.01
N ILE A 54 -2.85 3.02 6.24
CA ILE A 54 -3.94 2.23 5.66
C ILE A 54 -3.86 2.33 4.13
N PRO A 55 -3.98 1.21 3.39
CA PRO A 55 -3.84 1.24 1.95
C PRO A 55 -4.93 2.09 1.29
N SER A 56 -4.52 2.89 0.31
CA SER A 56 -5.44 3.60 -0.60
C SER A 56 -6.24 2.62 -1.47
N MET A 57 -5.74 1.40 -1.65
CA MET A 57 -6.38 0.35 -2.42
C MET A 57 -6.10 -1.01 -1.78
N LEU A 58 -7.17 -1.78 -1.56
CA LEU A 58 -7.13 -3.16 -1.13
C LEU A 58 -8.05 -3.96 -2.06
N LYS A 59 -7.52 -5.01 -2.67
CA LYS A 59 -8.23 -5.86 -3.63
C LYS A 59 -8.08 -7.31 -3.22
N LEU A 60 -9.20 -8.00 -3.11
CA LEU A 60 -9.31 -9.35 -2.59
C LEU A 60 -9.84 -10.27 -3.68
N ARG A 61 -9.35 -11.51 -3.73
CA ARG A 61 -9.93 -12.60 -4.54
C ARG A 61 -10.02 -13.85 -3.70
N ASN A 62 -11.23 -14.43 -3.72
CA ASN A 62 -11.58 -15.60 -2.93
C ASN A 62 -11.40 -15.38 -1.41
N ILE A 63 -11.66 -14.16 -0.93
CA ILE A 63 -11.71 -13.79 0.48
C ILE A 63 -12.98 -12.97 0.66
N ASP A 64 -13.64 -13.15 1.79
CA ASP A 64 -14.86 -12.41 2.12
C ASP A 64 -14.60 -10.89 2.13
N ASP A 65 -15.57 -10.13 1.59
CA ASP A 65 -15.48 -8.67 1.49
C ASP A 65 -15.46 -8.00 2.87
N ASP A 66 -15.83 -8.70 3.95
CA ASP A 66 -15.79 -8.19 5.32
C ASP A 66 -14.36 -7.85 5.76
N MET A 67 -13.33 -8.51 5.21
CA MET A 67 -11.92 -8.24 5.52
C MET A 67 -11.57 -6.78 5.27
N TYR A 68 -12.18 -6.13 4.27
CA TYR A 68 -11.92 -4.72 3.98
C TYR A 68 -12.29 -3.82 5.16
N ASP A 69 -13.44 -4.03 5.78
CA ASP A 69 -13.90 -3.25 6.94
C ASP A 69 -12.90 -3.41 8.11
N TYR A 70 -12.48 -4.64 8.41
CA TYR A 70 -11.51 -4.90 9.47
C TYR A 70 -10.14 -4.27 9.18
N TRP A 71 -9.57 -4.48 7.99
CA TRP A 71 -8.22 -3.99 7.65
C TRP A 71 -8.18 -2.48 7.48
N CYS A 72 -9.13 -1.91 6.75
CA CYS A 72 -9.10 -0.49 6.41
C CYS A 72 -9.79 0.39 7.46
N ASP A 73 -11.01 0.05 7.86
CA ASP A 73 -11.86 0.96 8.63
C ASP A 73 -11.68 0.76 10.15
N ARG A 74 -11.45 -0.49 10.59
CA ARG A 74 -11.10 -0.82 11.99
C ARG A 74 -9.59 -0.81 12.27
N GLY A 75 -8.77 -0.62 11.22
CA GLY A 75 -7.33 -0.42 11.35
C GLY A 75 -6.51 -1.69 11.60
N TYR A 76 -7.03 -2.89 11.31
CA TYR A 76 -6.27 -4.14 11.48
C TYR A 76 -5.00 -4.14 10.62
N PHE A 77 -4.99 -3.46 9.48
CA PHE A 77 -3.80 -3.31 8.64
C PHE A 77 -2.59 -2.74 9.42
N ARG A 78 -2.84 -1.89 10.44
CA ARG A 78 -1.76 -1.27 11.24
C ARG A 78 -1.08 -2.20 12.22
N ILE A 79 -1.80 -3.24 12.62
CA ILE A 79 -1.37 -4.21 13.64
C ILE A 79 -1.20 -5.60 13.05
N ASP A 80 -1.34 -5.76 11.72
CA ASP A 80 -1.16 -7.02 11.01
C ASP A 80 0.33 -7.40 10.98
N PRO A 81 0.74 -8.49 11.66
CA PRO A 81 2.11 -8.98 11.63
C PRO A 81 2.71 -9.12 10.23
N VAL A 82 1.91 -9.55 9.24
CA VAL A 82 2.37 -9.72 7.85
C VAL A 82 2.72 -8.36 7.26
N GLN A 83 1.87 -7.34 7.47
CA GLN A 83 2.12 -6.00 6.95
C GLN A 83 3.29 -5.32 7.66
N LEU A 84 3.44 -5.55 8.97
CA LEU A 84 4.58 -5.06 9.73
C LEU A 84 5.91 -5.64 9.23
N VAL A 85 5.97 -6.94 8.91
CA VAL A 85 7.16 -7.54 8.28
C VAL A 85 7.38 -7.00 6.87
N ALA A 86 6.32 -6.99 6.05
CA ALA A 86 6.41 -6.59 4.64
C ALA A 86 6.88 -5.15 4.47
N ALA A 87 6.46 -4.23 5.34
CA ALA A 87 6.84 -2.82 5.25
C ALA A 87 8.34 -2.58 5.50
N HIS A 88 9.00 -3.48 6.24
CA HIS A 88 10.44 -3.45 6.55
C HIS A 88 11.29 -4.44 5.75
N SER A 89 10.71 -5.11 4.75
CA SER A 89 11.36 -6.15 3.96
C SER A 89 11.22 -5.87 2.46
N SER A 90 12.23 -6.28 1.68
CA SER A 90 12.19 -6.32 0.21
C SER A 90 12.21 -7.75 -0.33
N ARG A 91 12.26 -8.75 0.55
CA ARG A 91 12.31 -10.17 0.19
C ARG A 91 10.93 -10.80 0.36
N PRO A 92 10.54 -11.71 -0.55
CA PRO A 92 9.44 -12.63 -0.31
C PRO A 92 9.61 -13.34 1.04
N PHE A 93 8.51 -13.54 1.75
CA PHE A 93 8.52 -14.30 3.00
C PHE A 93 7.22 -15.09 3.18
N ALA A 94 7.36 -16.26 3.80
CA ALA A 94 6.24 -17.07 4.23
C ALA A 94 5.81 -16.66 5.64
N TRP A 95 4.52 -16.75 5.91
CA TRP A 95 3.93 -16.47 7.22
C TRP A 95 2.91 -17.55 7.56
N ASN A 96 2.78 -17.82 8.87
CA ASN A 96 1.79 -18.76 9.39
C ASN A 96 1.38 -18.35 10.82
N TYR A 97 0.07 -18.18 11.03
CA TYR A 97 -0.58 -17.80 12.29
C TYR A 97 -0.90 -18.98 13.21
N ASP A 98 -0.69 -20.22 12.74
CA ASP A 98 -0.83 -21.43 13.55
C ASP A 98 0.18 -21.43 14.71
N ASP A 99 -0.22 -22.01 15.84
CA ASP A 99 0.64 -22.07 17.02
C ASP A 99 1.86 -22.96 16.78
N GLY A 100 3.03 -22.48 17.20
CA GLY A 100 4.30 -23.19 17.04
C GLY A 100 4.93 -23.06 15.65
N ALA A 101 4.28 -22.39 14.69
CA ALA A 101 4.88 -22.12 13.40
C ALA A 101 6.09 -21.19 13.51
N ASP A 102 7.23 -21.64 12.98
CA ASP A 102 8.46 -20.85 12.91
C ASP A 102 8.48 -20.04 11.61
N THR A 103 7.95 -18.82 11.69
CA THR A 103 7.93 -17.81 10.63
C THR A 103 8.22 -16.42 11.21
N GLU A 104 8.53 -15.45 10.35
CA GLU A 104 8.93 -14.10 10.77
C GLU A 104 7.89 -13.37 11.60
N ILE A 105 6.61 -13.66 11.36
CA ILE A 105 5.53 -13.03 12.10
C ILE A 105 5.45 -13.53 13.55
N ARG A 106 6.12 -14.65 13.89
CA ARG A 106 6.08 -15.26 15.24
C ARG A 106 6.52 -14.28 16.32
N ALA A 107 7.57 -13.50 16.07
CA ALA A 107 8.08 -12.51 17.01
C ALA A 107 7.13 -11.32 17.22
N LEU A 108 6.16 -11.15 16.33
CA LEU A 108 5.18 -10.06 16.36
C LEU A 108 3.83 -10.50 16.95
N LEU A 109 3.61 -11.79 17.17
CA LEU A 109 2.37 -12.30 17.78
C LEU A 109 2.32 -11.95 19.28
N ASN A 110 1.47 -10.99 19.63
CA ASN A 110 1.25 -10.55 21.01
C ASN A 110 -0.18 -10.00 21.19
N GLU A 111 -0.52 -9.49 22.38
CA GLU A 111 -1.85 -8.97 22.71
C GLU A 111 -2.35 -7.87 21.75
N THR A 112 -1.44 -7.07 21.18
CA THR A 112 -1.79 -6.00 20.23
C THR A 112 -2.20 -6.56 18.87
N THR A 113 -1.56 -7.63 18.41
CA THR A 113 -1.79 -8.24 17.09
C THR A 113 -2.80 -9.39 17.13
N GLU A 114 -3.15 -9.84 18.32
CA GLU A 114 -4.07 -10.95 18.56
C GLU A 114 -5.45 -10.79 17.89
N PRO A 115 -6.06 -9.58 17.79
CA PRO A 115 -7.31 -9.42 17.03
C PRO A 115 -7.19 -9.86 15.56
N VAL A 116 -6.04 -9.60 14.92
CA VAL A 116 -5.75 -10.02 13.54
C VAL A 116 -5.60 -11.54 13.49
N ALA A 117 -4.76 -12.10 14.37
CA ALA A 117 -4.52 -13.53 14.43
C ALA A 117 -5.81 -14.34 14.64
N ARG A 118 -6.68 -13.88 15.56
CA ARG A 118 -8.00 -14.47 15.79
C ARG A 118 -8.87 -14.44 14.54
N TYR A 119 -9.02 -13.27 13.92
CA TYR A 119 -9.84 -13.11 12.71
C TYR A 119 -9.41 -14.08 11.60
N LEU A 120 -8.10 -14.21 11.37
CA LEU A 120 -7.55 -15.08 10.34
C LEU A 120 -7.71 -16.56 10.67
N ARG A 121 -7.52 -16.97 11.93
CA ARG A 121 -7.74 -18.35 12.39
C ARG A 121 -9.20 -18.79 12.28
N GLU A 122 -10.15 -17.92 12.65
CA GLU A 122 -11.59 -18.21 12.56
C GLU A 122 -12.09 -18.40 11.12
N ARG A 123 -11.30 -17.99 10.12
CA ARG A 123 -11.64 -18.04 8.69
C ARG A 123 -10.69 -18.92 7.88
N ASP A 124 -9.86 -19.72 8.54
CA ASP A 124 -8.88 -20.60 7.88
C ASP A 124 -7.89 -19.86 6.95
N LEU A 125 -7.61 -18.57 7.21
CA LEU A 125 -6.68 -17.71 6.45
C LEU A 125 -5.30 -17.66 7.10
N THR A 126 -4.83 -18.76 7.68
CA THR A 126 -3.72 -18.73 8.63
C THR A 126 -2.34 -18.71 7.99
N ARG A 127 -2.20 -18.99 6.69
CA ARG A 127 -0.87 -19.17 6.08
C ARG A 127 -0.77 -18.69 4.64
N GLY A 128 0.43 -18.26 4.25
CA GLY A 128 0.67 -17.76 2.89
C GLY A 128 2.08 -17.23 2.66
N VAL A 129 2.25 -16.60 1.51
CA VAL A 129 3.48 -15.88 1.13
C VAL A 129 3.12 -14.47 0.72
N THR A 130 3.93 -13.51 1.15
CA THR A 130 3.79 -12.10 0.79
C THR A 130 5.04 -11.62 0.05
N ILE A 131 4.80 -10.93 -1.08
CA ILE A 131 5.83 -10.27 -1.87
C ILE A 131 5.70 -8.75 -1.65
N PRO A 132 6.60 -8.13 -0.85
CA PRO A 132 6.64 -6.67 -0.73
C PRO A 132 7.26 -6.04 -1.99
N ILE A 133 6.63 -5.00 -2.51
CA ILE A 133 7.08 -4.26 -3.68
C ILE A 133 7.24 -2.79 -3.28
N HIS A 134 8.45 -2.26 -3.42
CA HIS A 134 8.80 -0.86 -3.14
C HIS A 134 9.09 -0.14 -4.46
N MET A 135 8.41 0.97 -4.74
CA MET A 135 8.55 1.72 -5.99
C MET A 135 9.56 2.87 -5.86
N PRO A 136 10.22 3.31 -6.95
CA PRO A 136 11.24 4.37 -6.91
C PRO A 136 10.78 5.70 -6.31
N ARG A 137 9.49 6.04 -6.42
CA ARG A 137 8.98 7.27 -5.82
C ARG A 137 8.57 7.09 -4.36
N GLY A 138 8.58 5.87 -3.83
CA GLY A 138 8.20 5.46 -2.48
C GLY A 138 6.77 4.93 -2.37
N GLY A 139 6.13 4.58 -3.49
CA GLY A 139 4.92 3.76 -3.46
C GLY A 139 5.24 2.39 -2.88
N TYR A 140 4.24 1.75 -2.28
CA TYR A 140 4.39 0.47 -1.61
C TYR A 140 3.17 -0.40 -1.91
N ALA A 141 3.42 -1.68 -2.20
CA ALA A 141 2.38 -2.67 -2.45
C ALA A 141 2.79 -4.00 -1.86
N THR A 142 1.80 -4.82 -1.52
CA THR A 142 2.03 -6.24 -1.29
C THR A 142 1.18 -7.07 -2.22
N VAL A 143 1.75 -8.18 -2.68
CA VAL A 143 1.03 -9.24 -3.38
C VAL A 143 1.11 -10.47 -2.49
N THR A 144 -0.03 -10.91 -1.98
CA THR A 144 -0.09 -11.96 -0.97
C THR A 144 -0.94 -13.13 -1.48
N GLY A 145 -0.32 -14.30 -1.55
CA GLY A 145 -0.99 -15.56 -1.87
C GLY A 145 -1.29 -16.33 -0.58
N VAL A 146 -2.55 -16.70 -0.38
CA VAL A 146 -3.03 -17.39 0.83
C VAL A 146 -3.38 -18.84 0.49
N ARG A 147 -3.13 -19.76 1.43
CA ARG A 147 -3.61 -21.15 1.39
C ARG A 147 -4.54 -21.37 2.57
N PHE A 148 -5.66 -22.06 2.35
CA PHE A 148 -6.63 -22.26 3.41
C PHE A 148 -6.28 -23.43 4.33
N GLY A 149 -6.81 -23.36 5.54
CA GLY A 149 -6.70 -24.39 6.57
C GLY A 149 -5.32 -24.48 7.23
N ALA A 150 -5.26 -25.30 8.29
CA ALA A 150 -4.06 -25.50 9.10
C ALA A 150 -3.01 -26.40 8.42
N GLY A 151 -1.74 -26.28 8.86
CA GLY A 151 -0.65 -27.21 8.53
C GLY A 151 0.62 -26.57 7.95
N GLU A 152 1.62 -27.39 7.64
CA GLU A 152 2.98 -26.94 7.26
C GLU A 152 3.14 -26.48 5.80
N ASP A 153 2.13 -26.71 4.95
CA ASP A 153 2.16 -26.65 3.48
C ASP A 153 2.22 -25.24 2.84
N VAL A 154 2.94 -24.28 3.41
CA VAL A 154 3.37 -23.13 2.58
C VAL A 154 4.64 -23.54 1.83
N PRO A 155 4.69 -23.47 0.50
CA PRO A 155 5.90 -23.81 -0.25
C PRO A 155 7.06 -22.94 0.24
N ARG A 156 7.98 -23.58 0.97
CA ARG A 156 9.26 -22.98 1.37
C ARG A 156 10.36 -23.25 0.36
N ASP A 157 10.04 -23.99 -0.71
CA ASP A 157 11.03 -24.24 -1.75
C ASP A 157 11.38 -22.91 -2.45
N PRO A 158 12.68 -22.59 -2.58
CA PRO A 158 13.10 -21.32 -3.16
C PRO A 158 12.60 -21.09 -4.59
N GLY A 159 12.34 -22.16 -5.34
CA GLY A 159 11.87 -22.09 -6.73
C GLY A 159 10.46 -21.50 -6.83
N SER A 160 9.51 -22.03 -6.08
CA SER A 160 8.13 -21.54 -6.04
C SER A 160 8.06 -20.10 -5.52
N ILE A 161 8.82 -19.77 -4.48
CA ILE A 161 8.89 -18.40 -3.94
C ILE A 161 9.47 -17.43 -4.97
N ALA A 162 10.54 -17.81 -5.66
CA ALA A 162 11.14 -16.99 -6.71
C ALA A 162 10.18 -16.79 -7.90
N GLN A 163 9.47 -17.85 -8.30
CA GLN A 163 8.47 -17.78 -9.35
C GLN A 163 7.31 -16.85 -8.95
N PHE A 164 6.79 -16.97 -7.73
CA PHE A 164 5.76 -16.08 -7.23
C PHE A 164 6.27 -14.63 -7.17
N GLY A 165 7.48 -14.40 -6.65
CA GLY A 165 8.10 -13.07 -6.64
C GLY A 165 8.17 -12.43 -8.03
N LEU A 166 8.62 -13.19 -9.04
CA LEU A 166 8.65 -12.71 -10.42
C LEU A 166 7.23 -12.37 -10.93
N LEU A 167 6.27 -13.28 -10.75
CA LEU A 167 4.89 -13.04 -11.18
C LEU A 167 4.28 -11.82 -10.50
N ALA A 168 4.49 -11.65 -9.19
CA ALA A 168 4.01 -10.52 -8.41
C ALA A 168 4.57 -9.19 -8.92
N HIS A 169 5.87 -9.10 -9.19
CA HIS A 169 6.48 -7.88 -9.75
C HIS A 169 5.97 -7.56 -11.16
N VAL A 170 5.86 -8.57 -12.02
CA VAL A 170 5.37 -8.36 -13.40
C VAL A 170 3.87 -8.03 -13.42
N PHE A 171 3.09 -8.63 -12.54
CA PHE A 171 1.69 -8.28 -12.30
C PHE A 171 1.57 -6.83 -11.82
N HIS A 172 2.33 -6.43 -10.80
CA HIS A 172 2.30 -5.07 -10.29
C HIS A 172 2.63 -4.03 -11.37
N ASP A 173 3.66 -4.27 -12.20
CA ASP A 173 3.99 -3.39 -13.34
C ASP A 173 2.80 -3.24 -14.31
N ALA A 174 2.11 -4.35 -14.63
CA ALA A 174 0.92 -4.31 -15.47
C ALA A 174 -0.27 -3.59 -14.80
N ALA A 175 -0.50 -3.85 -13.52
CA ALA A 175 -1.61 -3.28 -12.75
C ALA A 175 -1.44 -1.78 -12.52
N TYR A 176 -0.19 -1.33 -12.29
CA TYR A 176 0.14 0.08 -12.02
C TYR A 176 -0.30 1.01 -13.14
N ALA A 177 -0.28 0.55 -14.40
CA ALA A 177 -0.74 1.31 -15.56
C ALA A 177 -2.24 1.66 -15.50
N TYR A 178 -3.04 0.96 -14.69
CA TYR A 178 -4.48 1.16 -14.55
C TYR A 178 -4.88 1.87 -13.24
N TYR A 179 -3.90 2.42 -12.50
CA TYR A 179 -4.19 3.12 -11.27
C TYR A 179 -4.86 4.46 -11.55
N ASN A 180 -5.94 4.74 -10.82
CA ASN A 180 -6.60 6.03 -10.87
C ASN A 180 -6.02 6.99 -9.82
N ARG A 181 -6.44 8.26 -9.88
CA ARG A 181 -5.99 9.31 -8.96
C ARG A 181 -6.30 8.99 -7.49
N SER A 182 -7.39 8.27 -7.22
CA SER A 182 -7.77 7.87 -5.85
C SER A 182 -6.79 6.85 -5.28
N ALA A 183 -6.40 5.85 -6.07
CA ALA A 183 -5.38 4.87 -5.66
C ALA A 183 -4.02 5.54 -5.46
N LEU A 184 -3.65 6.51 -6.29
CA LEU A 184 -2.37 7.21 -6.20
C LEU A 184 -2.30 8.28 -5.10
N SER A 185 -3.41 8.56 -4.42
CA SER A 185 -3.48 9.56 -3.36
C SER A 185 -3.66 8.88 -2.00
N PRO A 186 -2.90 9.28 -0.96
CA PRO A 186 -3.17 8.81 0.39
C PRO A 186 -4.61 9.16 0.82
N ARG A 187 -5.18 8.40 1.75
CA ARG A 187 -6.49 8.69 2.37
C ARG A 187 -6.42 9.91 3.31
N LEU A 188 -6.16 11.08 2.74
CA LEU A 188 -6.03 12.36 3.47
C LEU A 188 -7.03 13.39 2.93
N PRO A 189 -7.37 14.42 3.73
CA PRO A 189 -8.23 15.50 3.27
C PRO A 189 -7.71 16.16 1.99
N ALA A 190 -8.61 16.34 1.01
CA ALA A 190 -8.25 16.93 -0.27
C ALA A 190 -7.89 18.42 -0.12
N LEU A 191 -6.69 18.76 -0.59
CA LEU A 191 -6.28 20.14 -0.80
C LEU A 191 -6.90 20.68 -2.08
N THR A 192 -7.38 21.92 -2.04
CA THR A 192 -7.76 22.67 -3.23
C THR A 192 -6.52 23.00 -4.07
N GLU A 193 -6.72 23.33 -5.35
CA GLU A 193 -5.62 23.70 -6.23
C GLU A 193 -4.81 24.89 -5.69
N ARG A 194 -5.49 25.90 -5.12
CA ARG A 194 -4.83 27.07 -4.54
C ARG A 194 -4.09 26.77 -3.23
N GLU A 195 -4.64 25.89 -2.39
CA GLU A 195 -3.94 25.41 -1.19
C GLU A 195 -2.66 24.66 -1.58
N ARG A 196 -2.73 23.79 -2.60
CA ARG A 196 -1.60 23.03 -3.13
C ARG A 196 -0.53 23.95 -3.74
N GLU A 197 -0.95 24.89 -4.59
CA GLU A 197 -0.07 25.87 -5.23
C GLU A 197 0.69 26.72 -4.18
N CYS A 198 0.00 27.21 -3.15
CA CYS A 198 0.61 27.98 -2.06
C CYS A 198 1.63 27.14 -1.27
N LEU A 199 1.30 25.88 -0.96
CA LEU A 199 2.21 24.97 -0.27
C LEU A 199 3.43 24.61 -1.12
N ARG A 200 3.27 24.43 -2.45
CA ARG A 200 4.36 24.14 -3.38
C ARG A 200 5.38 25.27 -3.40
N HIS A 201 4.95 26.53 -3.55
CA HIS A 201 5.87 27.67 -3.46
C HIS A 201 6.49 27.80 -2.07
N SER A 202 5.73 27.52 -1.01
CA SER A 202 6.28 27.50 0.36
C SER A 202 7.34 26.42 0.55
N ALA A 203 7.22 25.28 -0.14
CA ALA A 203 8.23 24.21 -0.13
C ALA A 203 9.54 24.62 -0.81
N HIS A 204 9.49 25.57 -1.75
CA HIS A 204 10.67 26.22 -2.33
C HIS A 204 11.26 27.34 -1.45
N GLY A 205 10.75 27.53 -0.23
CA GLY A 205 11.26 28.51 0.74
C GLY A 205 10.63 29.90 0.64
N LEU A 206 9.62 30.11 -0.22
CA LEU A 206 9.02 31.44 -0.40
C LEU A 206 8.20 31.86 0.84
N SER A 207 8.31 33.14 1.18
CA SER A 207 7.44 33.83 2.13
C SER A 207 6.03 34.04 1.55
N ALA A 208 5.03 34.25 2.40
CA ALA A 208 3.67 34.54 1.93
C ALA A 208 3.60 35.77 1.00
N LYS A 209 4.51 36.75 1.18
CA LYS A 209 4.63 37.92 0.31
C LYS A 209 5.15 37.55 -1.08
N GLU A 210 6.15 36.68 -1.15
CA GLU A 210 6.70 36.20 -2.42
C GLU A 210 5.71 35.30 -3.14
N VAL A 211 5.05 34.36 -2.43
CA VAL A 211 3.98 33.54 -3.00
C VAL A 211 2.86 34.41 -3.58
N ALA A 212 2.41 35.43 -2.83
CA ALA A 212 1.39 36.38 -3.28
C ALA A 212 1.78 37.08 -4.58
N ARG A 213 3.03 37.50 -4.71
CA ARG A 213 3.59 38.08 -5.94
C ARG A 213 3.58 37.07 -7.10
N VAL A 214 3.99 35.83 -6.85
CA VAL A 214 4.06 34.78 -7.88
C VAL A 214 2.69 34.39 -8.42
N ILE A 215 1.69 34.22 -7.54
CA ILE A 215 0.36 33.74 -7.94
C ILE A 215 -0.64 34.88 -8.26
N GLY A 216 -0.19 36.14 -8.19
CA GLY A 216 -1.03 37.32 -8.48
C GLY A 216 -2.17 37.52 -7.49
N ARG A 217 -1.92 37.35 -6.19
CA ARG A 217 -2.93 37.47 -5.12
C ARG A 217 -2.46 38.36 -3.97
N SER A 218 -3.39 38.73 -3.09
CA SER A 218 -3.04 39.46 -1.87
C SER A 218 -2.35 38.55 -0.85
N VAL A 219 -1.46 39.11 -0.03
CA VAL A 219 -0.81 38.38 1.08
C VAL A 219 -1.84 37.77 2.04
N PRO A 220 -2.92 38.47 2.46
CA PRO A 220 -3.98 37.86 3.26
C PRO A 220 -4.62 36.63 2.61
N THR A 221 -4.87 36.65 1.30
CA THR A 221 -5.44 35.50 0.56
C THR A 221 -4.50 34.30 0.59
N VAL A 222 -3.20 34.50 0.40
CA VAL A 222 -2.21 33.42 0.50
C VAL A 222 -2.16 32.84 1.92
N VAL A 223 -2.15 33.70 2.94
CA VAL A 223 -2.16 33.27 4.35
C VAL A 223 -3.41 32.45 4.65
N MET A 224 -4.57 32.86 4.14
CA MET A 224 -5.83 32.10 4.26
C MET A 224 -5.70 30.69 3.66
N HIS A 225 -5.19 30.56 2.42
CA HIS A 225 -4.99 29.25 1.79
C HIS A 225 -3.99 28.38 2.55
N LEU A 226 -2.85 28.94 2.98
CA LEU A 226 -1.85 28.20 3.77
C LEU A 226 -2.40 27.73 5.12
N THR A 227 -3.22 28.55 5.77
CA THR A 227 -3.86 28.22 7.05
C THR A 227 -4.90 27.11 6.87
N ALA A 228 -5.73 27.20 5.83
CA ALA A 228 -6.70 26.17 5.49
C ALA A 228 -6.00 24.83 5.17
N ALA A 229 -4.91 24.87 4.40
CA ALA A 229 -4.11 23.71 4.09
C ALA A 229 -3.46 23.09 5.34
N ALA A 230 -2.85 23.91 6.20
CA ALA A 230 -2.26 23.46 7.46
C ALA A 230 -3.30 22.75 8.34
N ARG A 231 -4.50 23.33 8.49
CA ARG A 231 -5.61 22.72 9.22
C ARG A 231 -6.01 21.37 8.63
N LYS A 232 -6.19 21.28 7.30
CA LYS A 232 -6.55 20.03 6.61
C LYS A 232 -5.50 18.93 6.80
N LEU A 233 -4.22 19.30 6.86
CA LEU A 233 -3.12 18.37 7.07
C LEU A 233 -2.86 18.06 8.55
N GLY A 234 -3.62 18.65 9.50
CA GLY A 234 -3.34 18.52 10.93
C GLY A 234 -1.99 19.11 11.34
N ALA A 235 -1.51 20.12 10.62
CA ALA A 235 -0.25 20.79 10.87
C ALA A 235 -0.44 22.00 11.79
N ARG A 236 0.47 22.17 12.75
CA ARG A 236 0.51 23.27 13.72
C ARG A 236 1.04 24.57 13.12
N ASN A 237 1.83 24.47 12.06
CA ASN A 237 2.41 25.63 11.38
C ASN A 237 2.68 25.33 9.90
N ARG A 238 3.02 26.39 9.15
CA ARG A 238 3.32 26.31 7.71
C ARG A 238 4.43 25.32 7.39
N THR A 239 5.49 25.28 8.19
CA THR A 239 6.62 24.36 7.97
C THR A 239 6.17 22.91 8.08
N GLN A 240 5.42 22.57 9.13
CA GLN A 240 4.85 21.24 9.30
C GLN A 240 3.84 20.90 8.19
N ALA A 241 3.08 21.89 7.70
CA ALA A 241 2.16 21.68 6.58
C ALA A 241 2.91 21.33 5.29
N VAL A 242 4.02 22.03 5.02
CA VAL A 242 4.92 21.73 3.89
C VAL A 242 5.52 20.34 4.03
N VAL A 243 6.05 19.99 5.21
CA VAL A 243 6.64 18.65 5.47
C VAL A 243 5.60 17.56 5.25
N ARG A 244 4.38 17.71 5.79
CA ARG A 244 3.29 16.76 5.59
C ARG A 244 2.88 16.65 4.12
N ALA A 245 2.72 17.79 3.44
CA ALA A 245 2.35 17.78 2.02
C ALA A 245 3.42 17.12 1.14
N ALA A 246 4.70 17.34 1.42
CA ALA A 246 5.80 16.69 0.72
C ALA A 246 5.83 15.17 1.01
N HIS A 247 5.78 14.78 2.29
CA HIS A 247 5.76 13.38 2.72
C HIS A 247 4.64 12.58 2.06
N PHE A 248 3.43 13.15 2.04
CA PHE A 248 2.25 12.54 1.45
C PHE A 248 2.10 12.78 -0.06
N ARG A 249 3.13 13.32 -0.73
CA ARG A 249 3.17 13.63 -2.17
C ARG A 249 2.01 14.47 -2.69
N LEU A 250 1.52 15.36 -1.83
CA LEU A 250 0.47 16.30 -2.19
C LEU A 250 1.02 17.52 -2.95
N LEU A 251 2.33 17.62 -3.13
CA LEU A 251 2.98 18.71 -3.87
C LEU A 251 3.31 18.34 -5.33
N ASP A 252 3.29 17.05 -5.63
CA ASP A 252 3.56 16.50 -6.98
C ASP A 252 2.47 16.95 -7.97
N ASN A 253 2.83 16.96 -9.26
CA ASN A 253 1.94 17.30 -10.37
C ASN A 253 1.09 16.10 -10.79
#